data_AF-A0A958PYZ3-F1
#
_entry.id   AF-A0A958PYZ3-F1
#
_cell.length_a   1.000
_cell.length_b   1.000
_cell.length_c   1.000
_cell.angle_alpha   90.00
_cell.angle_beta   90.00
_cell.angle_gamma   90.00
#
_symmetry.space_group_name_H-M   'P 1'
#
loop_
_entity.id
_entity.type
_entity.pdbx_description
1 polymer ?
#
loop_
_entity_poly.entity_id
_entity_poly.type
_entity_poly.pdbx_seq_one_letter_code
_entity_poly.pdbx_strand_id
1 'polypeptide(L)'
;MSNPYETETSLQEYLLFHYGTKEDVLPYDFGPATALEFPIRTVALVDRDRLGPTARALDLGCSVGRSAFELAKFSHSVVGIDYSASFIRAATTLKDHGELSFVACDEGARMRPVVARVPSDVERA
;
A
#
# COMPACT_ATOMS: atom_id res chain seq x y z
N MET A 1 17.45 -19.77 2.09
CA MET A 1 16.37 -19.36 3.01
C MET A 1 15.16 -18.99 2.17
N SER A 2 13.94 -19.32 2.59
CA SER A 2 12.72 -18.90 1.88
C SER A 2 12.48 -17.40 2.12
N ASN A 3 12.04 -16.65 1.10
CA ASN A 3 11.71 -15.23 1.25
C ASN A 3 10.44 -15.10 2.14
N PRO A 4 10.52 -14.47 3.34
CA PRO A 4 9.37 -14.36 4.24
C PRO A 4 8.24 -13.49 3.66
N TYR A 5 8.51 -12.68 2.63
CA TYR A 5 7.53 -11.82 1.96
C TYR A 5 6.78 -12.50 0.80
N GLU A 6 7.01 -13.80 0.58
CA GLU A 6 6.31 -14.57 -0.46
C GLU A 6 5.21 -15.47 0.09
N THR A 7 4.90 -15.37 1.39
CA THR A 7 3.80 -16.12 1.99
C THR A 7 2.47 -15.40 1.76
N GLU A 8 1.39 -16.17 1.62
CA GLU A 8 0.03 -15.63 1.50
C GLU A 8 -0.34 -14.77 2.71
N THR A 9 0.07 -15.19 3.91
CA THR A 9 -0.12 -14.42 5.15
C THR A 9 0.54 -13.05 5.05
N SER A 10 1.82 -12.99 4.65
CA SER A 10 2.53 -11.73 4.48
C SER A 10 1.85 -10.82 3.46
N LEU A 11 1.38 -11.38 2.33
CA LEU A 11 0.66 -10.58 1.32
C LEU A 11 -0.63 -9.97 1.90
N GLN A 12 -1.43 -10.76 2.61
CA GLN A 12 -2.68 -10.31 3.21
C GLN A 12 -2.45 -9.25 4.29
N GLU A 13 -1.46 -9.44 5.15
CA GLU A 13 -1.08 -8.49 6.20
C GLU A 13 -0.60 -7.16 5.61
N TYR A 14 0.21 -7.18 4.55
CA TYR A 14 0.66 -5.97 3.88
C TYR A 14 -0.48 -5.26 3.12
N LEU A 15 -1.40 -6.00 2.48
CA LEU A 15 -2.60 -5.41 1.89
C LEU A 15 -3.46 -4.71 2.95
N LEU A 16 -3.66 -5.35 4.11
CA LEU A 16 -4.38 -4.77 5.24
C LEU A 16 -3.68 -3.52 5.77
N PHE A 17 -2.37 -3.59 6.01
CA PHE A 17 -1.60 -2.47 6.55
C PHE A 17 -1.54 -1.25 5.61
N HIS A 18 -1.52 -1.49 4.29
CA HIS A 18 -1.38 -0.42 3.29
C HIS A 18 -2.72 0.15 2.79
N TYR A 19 -3.80 -0.64 2.80
CA TYR A 19 -5.08 -0.25 2.20
C TYR A 19 -6.29 -0.39 3.13
N GLY A 20 -6.13 -1.04 4.29
CA GLY A 20 -7.20 -1.16 5.27
C GLY A 20 -7.65 0.20 5.80
N THR A 21 -8.94 0.33 6.08
CA THR A 21 -9.48 1.46 6.83
C THR A 21 -8.99 1.43 8.28
N LYS A 22 -9.23 2.52 9.02
CA LYS A 22 -8.97 2.55 10.46
C LYS A 22 -9.68 1.38 11.15
N GLU A 23 -10.94 1.14 10.80
CA GLU A 23 -11.76 0.08 11.38
C GLU A 23 -11.26 -1.32 10.98
N ASP A 24 -10.65 -1.48 9.79
CA ASP A 24 -10.07 -2.74 9.35
C ASP A 24 -8.81 -3.12 10.14
N VAL A 25 -7.94 -2.13 10.42
CA VAL A 25 -6.62 -2.33 11.02
C VAL A 25 -6.66 -2.22 12.56
N LEU A 26 -7.45 -1.28 13.07
CA LEU A 26 -7.60 -1.00 14.50
C LEU A 26 -9.11 -0.86 14.83
N PRO A 27 -9.85 -1.98 14.91
CA PRO A 27 -11.30 -1.98 15.20
C PRO A 27 -11.63 -1.60 16.65
N TYR A 28 -10.63 -1.31 17.47
CA TYR A 28 -10.76 -1.01 18.89
C TYR A 28 -10.55 0.49 19.15
N ASP A 29 -11.24 1.02 20.16
CA ASP A 29 -11.08 2.43 20.58
C ASP A 29 -9.73 2.70 21.28
N PHE A 30 -8.97 1.65 21.60
CA PHE A 30 -7.65 1.74 22.19
C PHE A 30 -6.59 1.20 21.23
N GLY A 31 -5.42 1.82 21.21
CA GLY A 31 -4.29 1.41 20.39
C GLY A 31 -3.59 2.59 19.72
N PRO A 32 -2.50 2.32 18.96
CA PRO A 32 -1.68 3.36 18.36
C PRO A 32 -2.35 3.92 17.09
N ALA A 33 -3.41 4.72 17.23
CA ALA A 33 -4.06 5.36 16.07
C ALA A 33 -3.07 6.20 15.23
N THR A 34 -2.03 6.73 15.87
CA THR A 34 -0.89 7.40 15.22
C THR A 34 0.06 6.45 14.48
N ALA A 35 -0.26 5.16 14.31
CA ALA A 35 0.47 4.22 13.44
C ALA A 35 -0.26 3.93 12.12
N LEU A 36 -1.54 4.29 12.01
CA LEU A 36 -2.37 4.07 10.82
C LEU A 36 -1.90 4.91 9.63
N GLU A 37 -2.26 4.48 8.42
CA GLU A 37 -1.99 5.23 7.18
C GLU A 37 -0.49 5.53 6.95
N PHE A 38 0.39 4.64 7.44
CA PHE A 38 1.84 4.85 7.41
C PHE A 38 2.39 5.25 6.02
N PRO A 39 2.03 4.57 4.91
CA PRO A 39 2.53 4.97 3.59
C PRO A 39 2.08 6.37 3.18
N ILE A 40 0.83 6.74 3.49
CA ILE A 40 0.23 8.05 3.17
C ILE A 40 0.97 9.15 3.93
N ARG A 41 1.11 8.98 5.25
CA ARG A 41 1.77 9.98 6.10
C ARG A 41 3.24 10.14 5.77
N THR A 42 3.92 9.05 5.44
CA THR A 42 5.34 9.11 5.04
C THR A 42 5.51 9.92 3.76
N VAL A 43 4.66 9.68 2.76
CA VAL A 43 4.67 10.45 1.50
C VAL A 43 4.27 11.91 1.72
N ALA A 44 3.36 12.20 2.66
CA ALA A 44 2.95 13.56 3.00
C ALA A 44 4.08 14.42 3.59
N LEU A 45 5.18 13.82 4.06
CA LEU A 45 6.36 14.55 4.55
C LEU A 45 7.28 15.05 3.43
N VAL A 46 7.03 14.67 2.17
CA VAL A 46 7.81 15.15 1.03
C VAL A 46 7.58 16.66 0.85
N ASP A 47 8.66 17.42 0.86
CA ASP A 47 8.65 18.86 0.58
C ASP A 47 8.39 19.11 -0.91
N ARG A 48 7.12 19.40 -1.24
CA ARG A 48 6.64 19.57 -2.61
C ARG A 48 7.17 20.84 -3.28
N ASP A 49 7.50 21.87 -2.51
CA ASP A 49 8.00 23.15 -3.05
C ASP A 49 9.41 23.00 -3.64
N ARG A 50 10.10 21.92 -3.29
CA ARG A 50 11.43 21.56 -3.83
C ARG A 50 11.34 20.70 -5.09
N LEU A 51 10.15 20.31 -5.52
CA LEU A 51 9.94 19.47 -6.70
C LEU A 51 9.69 20.33 -7.94
N GLY A 52 10.40 20.02 -9.02
CA GLY A 52 10.11 20.59 -10.33
C GLY A 52 8.85 19.98 -10.96
N PRO A 53 8.27 20.61 -12.00
CA PRO A 53 7.04 20.14 -12.66
C PRO A 53 7.18 18.76 -13.32
N THR A 54 8.40 18.26 -13.52
CA THR A 54 8.71 16.96 -14.11
C THR A 54 9.42 16.02 -13.14
N ALA A 55 9.30 16.26 -11.83
CA ALA A 55 9.93 15.43 -10.81
C ALA A 55 9.49 13.96 -10.93
N ARG A 56 10.45 13.05 -10.72
CA ARG A 56 10.23 11.60 -10.79
C ARG A 56 10.57 10.99 -9.45
N ALA A 57 9.77 10.03 -9.01
CA ALA A 57 9.98 9.35 -7.74
C ALA A 57 10.45 7.90 -7.94
N LEU A 58 11.27 7.43 -7.00
CA LEU A 58 11.65 6.03 -6.84
C LEU A 58 11.17 5.57 -5.47
N ASP A 59 10.31 4.56 -5.45
CA ASP A 59 9.85 3.90 -4.23
C ASP A 59 10.55 2.54 -4.12
N LEU A 60 11.62 2.49 -3.31
CA LEU A 60 12.45 1.31 -3.13
C LEU A 60 11.97 0.53 -1.90
N GLY A 61 11.47 -0.69 -2.12
CA GLY A 61 10.69 -1.44 -1.13
C GLY A 61 9.22 -1.03 -1.18
N CYS A 62 8.63 -0.94 -2.38
CA CYS A 62 7.29 -0.41 -2.56
C CYS A 62 6.18 -1.34 -2.03
N SER A 63 6.52 -2.60 -1.69
CA SER A 63 5.58 -3.63 -1.27
C SER A 63 4.37 -3.71 -2.22
N VAL A 64 3.15 -3.59 -1.69
CA VAL A 64 1.89 -3.62 -2.43
C VAL A 64 1.51 -2.27 -3.06
N GLY A 65 2.48 -1.35 -3.20
CA GLY A 65 2.41 -0.17 -4.06
C GLY A 65 1.76 1.09 -3.48
N ARG A 66 1.32 1.08 -2.21
CA ARG A 66 0.55 2.22 -1.68
C ARG A 66 1.32 3.54 -1.70
N SER A 67 2.56 3.56 -1.22
CA SER A 67 3.42 4.75 -1.25
C SER A 67 3.67 5.21 -2.68
N ALA A 68 3.91 4.28 -3.61
CA ALA A 68 4.06 4.60 -5.04
C ALA A 68 2.82 5.30 -5.62
N PHE A 69 1.61 4.85 -5.27
CA PHE A 69 0.38 5.52 -5.69
C PHE A 69 0.23 6.92 -5.05
N GLU A 70 0.57 7.10 -3.78
CA GLU A 70 0.54 8.42 -3.15
C GLU A 70 1.59 9.38 -3.76
N LEU A 71 2.78 8.88 -4.10
CA LEU A 71 3.81 9.66 -4.80
C LEU A 71 3.37 10.10 -6.21
N ALA A 72 2.57 9.26 -6.89
CA ALA A 72 2.07 9.55 -8.23
C ALA A 72 1.12 10.76 -8.28
N LYS A 73 0.54 11.16 -7.16
CA LYS A 73 -0.34 12.34 -7.06
C LYS A 73 0.38 13.67 -7.36
N PHE A 74 1.70 13.69 -7.24
CA PHE A 74 2.49 14.92 -7.46
C PHE A 74 3.81 14.69 -8.20
N SER A 75 4.13 13.45 -8.55
CA SER A 75 5.29 13.11 -9.38
C SER A 75 4.84 12.86 -10.81
N HIS A 76 5.63 13.32 -11.78
CA HIS A 76 5.37 13.06 -13.20
C HIS A 76 5.45 11.56 -13.55
N SER A 77 6.32 10.82 -12.86
CA SER A 77 6.35 9.35 -12.93
C SER A 77 6.90 8.77 -11.63
N VAL A 78 6.49 7.54 -11.33
CA VAL A 78 6.96 6.78 -10.17
C VAL A 78 7.46 5.42 -10.63
N VAL A 79 8.63 5.01 -10.17
CA VAL A 79 9.11 3.63 -10.30
C VAL A 79 9.05 2.98 -8.92
N GLY A 80 8.25 1.93 -8.77
CA GLY A 80 8.22 1.10 -7.57
C GLY A 80 9.05 -0.16 -7.77
N ILE A 81 9.89 -0.51 -6.80
CA ILE A 81 10.71 -1.73 -6.82
C ILE A 81 10.49 -2.47 -5.51
N ASP A 82 10.26 -3.78 -5.60
CA ASP A 82 10.27 -4.68 -4.46
C ASP A 82 10.88 -6.02 -4.89
N TYR A 83 11.48 -6.75 -3.95
CA TYR A 83 12.05 -8.06 -4.22
C TYR A 83 10.97 -9.16 -4.25
N SER A 84 9.86 -8.97 -3.54
CA SER A 84 8.75 -9.92 -3.51
C SER A 84 7.93 -9.86 -4.80
N ALA A 85 7.91 -10.97 -5.54
CA ALA A 85 7.12 -11.11 -6.74
C ALA A 85 5.62 -11.13 -6.44
N SER A 86 5.19 -11.69 -5.30
CA SER A 86 3.78 -11.62 -4.87
C SER A 86 3.32 -10.19 -4.59
N PHE A 87 4.15 -9.38 -3.93
CA PHE A 87 3.84 -7.97 -3.69
C PHE A 87 3.75 -7.18 -5.00
N ILE A 88 4.71 -7.36 -5.91
CA ILE A 88 4.70 -6.70 -7.22
C ILE A 88 3.47 -7.13 -8.04
N ARG A 89 3.07 -8.40 -8.01
CA ARG A 89 1.83 -8.85 -8.67
C ARG A 89 0.61 -8.13 -8.09
N ALA A 90 0.49 -8.05 -6.76
CA ALA A 90 -0.63 -7.35 -6.12
C ALA A 90 -0.66 -5.85 -6.46
N ALA A 91 0.50 -5.17 -6.41
CA ALA A 91 0.64 -3.77 -6.80
C ALA A 91 0.26 -3.55 -8.28
N THR A 92 0.63 -4.50 -9.16
CA THR A 92 0.29 -4.46 -10.59
C THR A 92 -1.20 -4.65 -10.81
N THR A 93 -1.83 -5.62 -10.14
CA THR A 93 -3.29 -5.80 -10.17
C THR A 93 -4.03 -4.55 -9.69
N LEU A 94 -3.56 -3.93 -8.61
CA LEU A 94 -4.12 -2.66 -8.11
C LEU A 94 -3.95 -1.53 -9.13
N LYS A 95 -2.80 -1.43 -9.80
CA LYS A 95 -2.57 -0.43 -10.86
C LYS A 95 -3.57 -0.64 -12.01
N ASP A 96 -3.69 -1.87 -12.50
CA ASP A 96 -4.44 -2.18 -13.70
C ASP A 96 -5.96 -2.15 -13.47
N HIS A 97 -6.42 -2.67 -12.33
CA HIS A 97 -7.85 -2.82 -12.03
C HIS A 97 -8.39 -1.81 -11.02
N GLY A 98 -7.52 -1.14 -10.27
CA GLY A 98 -7.91 -0.17 -9.23
C GLY A 98 -8.31 -0.77 -7.90
N GLU A 99 -8.53 -2.08 -7.84
CA GLU A 99 -8.91 -2.78 -6.62
C GLU A 99 -8.40 -4.23 -6.61
N LEU A 100 -8.28 -4.80 -5.41
CA LEU A 100 -7.91 -6.19 -5.19
C LEU A 100 -8.64 -6.71 -3.94
N SER A 101 -9.41 -7.79 -4.11
CA SER A 101 -10.04 -8.49 -2.99
C SER A 101 -9.02 -9.39 -2.28
N PHE A 102 -9.05 -9.41 -0.95
CA PHE A 102 -8.22 -10.27 -0.11
C PHE A 102 -8.96 -10.61 1.19
N VAL A 103 -8.31 -11.36 2.08
CA VAL A 103 -8.86 -11.69 3.39
C VAL A 103 -7.94 -11.19 4.49
N ALA A 104 -8.51 -10.58 5.52
CA ALA A 104 -7.83 -10.23 6.76
C ALA A 104 -8.05 -11.35 7.79
N CYS A 105 -6.99 -11.77 8.47
CA CYS A 105 -7.09 -12.66 9.63
C CYS A 105 -7.41 -11.82 10.86
N ASP A 106 -8.63 -11.93 11.38
CA ASP A 106 -9.04 -11.20 12.58
C ASP A 106 -8.52 -11.89 13.85
N GLU A 107 -8.74 -13.21 13.97
CA GLU A 107 -8.32 -14.01 15.13
C GLU A 107 -8.32 -15.52 14.79
N GLY A 108 -7.20 -16.20 15.03
CA GLY A 108 -7.11 -17.66 14.84
C GLY A 108 -7.44 -18.08 13.40
N ALA A 109 -8.60 -18.71 13.21
CA ALA A 109 -9.10 -19.12 11.89
C ALA A 109 -10.20 -18.18 11.32
N ARG A 110 -10.55 -17.11 12.05
CA ARG A 110 -11.56 -16.16 11.62
C ARG A 110 -10.97 -15.22 10.57
N MET A 111 -11.48 -15.34 9.35
CA MET A 111 -11.09 -14.51 8.21
C MET A 111 -12.24 -13.58 7.82
N ARG A 112 -11.90 -12.37 7.38
CA ARG A 112 -12.85 -11.35 6.92
C ARG A 112 -12.48 -10.87 5.52
N PRO A 113 -13.43 -10.86 4.56
CA PRO A 113 -13.18 -10.28 3.25
C PRO A 113 -12.92 -8.78 3.33
N VAL A 114 -11.90 -8.29 2.62
CA VAL A 114 -11.55 -6.87 2.51
C VAL A 114 -11.19 -6.57 1.05
N VAL A 115 -11.37 -5.32 0.61
CA VAL A 115 -11.00 -4.88 -0.74
C VAL A 115 -10.01 -3.73 -0.64
N ALA A 116 -8.78 -3.96 -1.09
CA ALA A 116 -7.80 -2.90 -1.28
C ALA A 116 -8.21 -2.06 -2.48
N ARG A 117 -8.17 -0.72 -2.36
CA ARG A 117 -8.58 0.22 -3.41
C ARG A 117 -7.49 1.27 -3.62
N VAL A 118 -7.12 1.48 -4.87
CA VAL A 118 -6.26 2.61 -5.25
C VAL A 118 -7.05 3.91 -5.02
N PRO A 119 -6.45 4.95 -4.43
CA PRO A 119 -7.10 6.24 -4.26
C PRO A 119 -7.63 6.80 -5.60
N SER A 120 -8.83 7.37 -5.60
CA SER A 120 -9.49 7.84 -6.82
C SER A 120 -8.81 9.04 -7.48
N ASP A 121 -7.96 9.74 -6.73
CA ASP A 121 -7.17 10.90 -7.14
C ASP A 121 -5.81 10.52 -7.75
N VAL A 122 -5.56 9.22 -7.99
CA VAL A 122 -4.32 8.71 -8.60
C VAL A 122 -4.57 8.33 -10.06
N GLU A 123 -3.81 8.95 -10.96
CA GLU A 123 -3.72 8.49 -12.36
C GLU A 123 -2.89 7.20 -12.43
N ARG A 124 -3.47 6.15 -13.02
CA ARG A 124 -2.88 4.80 -13.06
C ARG A 124 -2.23 4.44 -14.41
N ALA A 125 -2.38 5.31 -15.42
CA ALA A 125 -1.91 5.12 -16.80
C ALA A 125 -0.48 5.64 -16.99
#